data_AF-A0A4P6V3S4-F1
#
_entry.id   AF-A0A4P6V3S4-F1
#
_cell.length_a   1.000
_cell.length_b   1.000
_cell.length_c   1.000
_cell.angle_alpha   90.00
_cell.angle_beta   90.00
_cell.angle_gamma   90.00
#
_symmetry.space_group_name_H-M   'P 1'
#
loop_
_entity.id
_entity.type
_entity.pdbx_description
1 polymer ?
#
loop_
_entity_poly.entity_id
_entity_poly.type
_entity_poly.pdbx_seq_one_letter_code
_entity_poly.pdbx_strand_id
1 'polypeptide(L)' 'MTDLVTALGLVLVIEGIVYGAFPQLGRRVGEFLRAAPDDQLRVAGLVSAAIGLGIVWLARSFL' A
#
# COMPACT_ATOMS: atom_id res chain seq x y z
N MET A 1 8.04 19.58 2.80
CA MET A 1 7.28 19.58 1.52
C MET A 1 7.84 18.55 0.54
N THR A 2 9.15 18.30 0.51
CA THR A 2 9.79 17.24 -0.27
C THR A 2 9.35 15.83 0.15
N ASP A 3 9.14 15.60 1.45
CA ASP A 3 8.87 14.25 1.98
C ASP A 3 7.60 13.61 1.40
N LEU A 4 6.57 14.42 1.12
CA LEU A 4 5.35 13.93 0.47
C LEU A 4 5.62 13.48 -0.98
N VAL A 5 6.40 14.26 -1.72
CA VAL A 5 6.78 13.94 -3.10
C VAL A 5 7.66 12.69 -3.12
N THR A 6 8.59 12.57 -2.17
CA THR A 6 9.44 11.40 -2.00
C THR A 6 8.62 10.15 -1.66
N ALA A 7 7.70 10.25 -0.70
CA ALA A 7 6.83 9.13 -0.31
C ALA A 7 5.94 8.69 -1.48
N LEU A 8 5.37 9.63 -2.23
CA LEU A 8 4.57 9.34 -3.41
C LEU A 8 5.41 8.66 -4.51
N GLY A 9 6.63 9.15 -4.77
CA GLY A 9 7.55 8.54 -5.71
C GLY A 9 7.93 7.11 -5.31
N LEU A 10 8.19 6.86 -4.03
CA LEU A 10 8.48 5.53 -3.48
C LEU A 10 7.32 4.56 -3.69
N VAL A 11 6.08 4.97 -3.39
CA VAL A 11 4.89 4.14 -3.62
C VAL A 11 4.76 3.77 -5.09
N LEU A 12 4.96 4.71 -6.00
CA LEU A 12 4.88 4.44 -7.45
C LEU A 12 5.98 3.48 -7.94
N VAL A 13 7.21 3.63 -7.44
CA VAL A 13 8.31 2.71 -7.77
C VAL A 13 8.00 1.29 -7.28
N ILE A 14 7.53 1.17 -6.03
CA ILE A 14 7.20 -0.13 -5.43
C ILE A 14 6.04 -0.79 -6.18
N GLU A 15 4.94 -0.08 -6.39
CA GLU A 15 3.78 -0.60 -7.15
C GLU A 15 4.18 -1.00 -8.58
N GLY A 16 4.99 -0.16 -9.26
CA GLY A 16 5.49 -0.44 -10.61
C GLY A 16 6.36 -1.70 -10.68
N ILE A 17 7.23 -1.91 -9.70
CA ILE A 17 8.04 -3.14 -9.59
C ILE A 17 7.14 -4.35 -9.32
N VAL A 18 6.19 -4.24 -8.39
CA VAL A 18 5.30 -5.36 -8.03
C VAL A 18 4.48 -5.80 -9.25
N TYR A 19 3.84 -4.88 -9.97
CA TYR A 19 3.03 -5.25 -11.14
C TYR A 19 3.87 -5.58 -12.38
N GLY A 20 5.03 -4.92 -12.54
CA GLY A 20 5.93 -5.16 -13.67
C GLY A 20 6.65 -6.51 -13.56
N ALA A 21 7.16 -6.85 -12.38
CA ALA A 21 7.87 -8.10 -12.14
C ALA A 21 6.92 -9.27 -11.85
N PHE A 22 5.78 -9.03 -11.20
CA PHE A 22 4.83 -10.07 -10.76
C PHE A 22 3.38 -9.73 -11.16
N PRO A 23 3.06 -9.74 -12.47
CA PRO A 23 1.73 -9.38 -12.95
C PRO A 23 0.62 -10.30 -12.42
N GLN A 24 0.93 -11.55 -12.07
CA GLN A 24 -0.06 -12.45 -11.44
C GLN A 24 -0.54 -11.95 -10.08
N LEU A 25 0.32 -11.24 -9.32
CA LEU A 25 -0.05 -10.71 -8.01
C LEU A 25 -1.14 -9.64 -8.17
N GLY A 26 -0.96 -8.70 -9.10
CA GLY A 26 -1.95 -7.65 -9.36
C GLY A 26 -3.29 -8.21 -9.82
N ARG A 27 -3.29 -9.25 -10.66
CA ARG A 27 -4.53 -9.93 -11.08
C ARG A 27 -5.26 -10.57 -9.89
N ARG A 28 -4.55 -11.30 -9.02
CA ARG A 28 -5.14 -11.92 -7.83
C ARG A 28 -5.71 -10.90 -6.86
N VAL A 29 -4.99 -9.80 -6.63
CA VAL A 29 -5.48 -8.69 -5.81
C VAL A 29 -6.75 -8.11 -6.44
N GLY A 30 -6.76 -7.85 -7.75
CA GLY A 30 -7.94 -7.36 -8.45
C GLY A 30 -9.15 -8.28 -8.36
N GLU A 31 -8.95 -9.60 -8.45
CA GLU A 31 -10.00 -10.60 -8.26
C GLU A 31 -10.54 -10.59 -6.82
N PHE A 32 -9.64 -10.55 -5.83
CA PHE A 32 -10.02 -10.44 -4.42
C PHE A 32 -10.83 -9.17 -4.14
N LEU A 33 -10.39 -8.03 -4.65
CA LEU A 33 -11.09 -6.74 -4.48
C LEU A 33 -12.49 -6.75 -5.07
N ARG A 34 -12.74 -7.52 -6.13
CA ARG A 34 -14.07 -7.65 -6.75
C ARG A 34 -14.98 -8.62 -6.01
N ALA A 35 -14.41 -9.64 -5.37
CA ALA A 35 -15.16 -10.69 -4.68
C ALA A 35 -15.44 -10.35 -3.21
N ALA A 36 -14.62 -9.50 -2.59
CA ALA A 36 -14.73 -9.14 -1.19
C ALA A 36 -15.90 -8.16 -0.93
N PRO A 37 -16.69 -8.35 0.13
CA PRO A 37 -17.68 -7.37 0.57
C PRO A 37 -17.03 -6.03 0.99
N ASP A 38 -17.73 -4.92 0.75
CA ASP A 38 -17.26 -3.57 1.06
C ASP A 38 -16.77 -3.39 2.50
N ASP A 39 -17.43 -4.03 3.47
CA ASP A 39 -17.05 -3.94 4.89
C ASP A 39 -15.66 -4.53 5.16
N GLN A 40 -15.36 -5.68 4.55
CA GLN A 40 -14.03 -6.29 4.64
C GLN A 40 -12.96 -5.42 3.98
N LEU A 41 -13.28 -4.81 2.83
CA LEU A 41 -12.36 -3.90 2.14
C LEU A 41 -12.07 -2.66 2.99
N ARG A 42 -13.09 -2.10 3.65
CA ARG A 42 -12.92 -0.96 4.56
C ARG A 42 -12.02 -1.30 5.73
N VAL A 43 -12.29 -2.43 6.41
CA VAL A 43 -11.47 -2.86 7.56
C VAL A 43 -10.03 -3.14 7.12
N ALA A 44 -9.83 -3.88 6.03
CA ALA A 44 -8.50 -4.17 5.51
C ALA A 44 -7.74 -2.89 5.12
N GLY A 45 -8.41 -1.93 4.48
CA GLY A 45 -7.84 -0.63 4.14
C GLY A 45 -7.50 0.22 5.37
N LEU A 46 -8.35 0.22 6.40
CA LEU A 46 -8.08 0.95 7.63
C LEU A 46 -6.88 0.37 8.38
N VAL A 47 -6.81 -0.96 8.47
CA VAL A 47 -5.71 -1.68 9.11
C VAL A 47 -4.40 -1.44 8.36
N SER A 48 -4.40 -1.51 7.02
CA SER A 48 -3.19 -1.26 6.24
C SER A 48 -2.71 0.19 6.37
N ALA A 49 -3.63 1.16 6.39
CA ALA A 49 -3.31 2.57 6.63
C ALA A 49 -2.72 2.79 8.03
N ALA A 50 -3.28 2.17 9.07
CA ALA A 50 -2.78 2.25 10.44
C ALA A 50 -1.36 1.66 10.56
N ILE A 51 -1.11 0.51 9.92
CA ILE A 51 0.21 -0.11 9.88
C ILE A 51 1.21 0.80 9.16
N GLY A 52 0.83 1.33 7.98
CA GLY A 52 1.68 2.25 7.22
C GLY A 52 2.04 3.50 8.02
N LEU A 53 1.06 4.09 8.72
CA LEU A 53 1.29 5.22 9.62
C LEU A 53 2.24 4.84 10.76
N GLY A 54 2.07 3.67 11.38
CA GLY A 54 2.96 3.17 12.43
C GLY A 54 4.40 2.99 11.95
N ILE A 55 4.60 2.47 10.73
CA ILE A 55 5.93 2.32 10.12
C ILE A 55 6.57 3.69 9.88
N VAL A 56 5.84 4.62 9.27
CA VAL A 56 6.34 5.99 9.01
C VAL A 56 6.68 6.70 10.31
N TRP A 57 5.83 6.57 11.33
CA TRP A 57 6.06 7.15 12.65
C TRP A 57 7.31 6.56 13.30
N LEU A 58 7.47 5.23 13.28
CA LEU A 58 8.64 4.56 13.85
C LEU A 58 9.92 4.97 13.14
N ALA A 59 9.92 4.94 11.80
CA ALA A 59 11.06 5.36 10.99
C ALA A 59 11.47 6.80 11.30
N ARG A 60 10.49 7.72 11.43
CA ARG A 60 10.76 9.12 11.75
C ARG A 60 11.15 9.38 13.21
N SER A 61 10.72 8.51 14.13
CA SER A 61 10.98 8.70 15.56
C SER A 61 12.34 8.12 15.99
N PHE A 62 12.85 7.12 15.26
CA PHE A 62 14.12 6.45 15.56
C PHE A 62 15.31 6.89 14.67
N LEU A 63 15.08 7.52 13.52
CA LEU A 63 16.12 8.08 12.62
C LEU A 63 16.17 9.60 12.73
#